data_AF-A0A6B1F482-F1
#
_entry.id   AF-A0A6B1F482-F1
#
_cell.length_a   1.000
_cell.length_b   1.000
_cell.length_c   1.000
_cell.angle_alpha   90.00
_cell.angle_beta   90.00
_cell.angle_gamma   90.00
#
_symmetry.space_group_name_H-M   'P 1'
#
loop_
_entity.id
_entity.type
_entity.pdbx_description
1 polymer ?
#
loop_
_entity_poly.entity_id
_entity_poly.type
_entity_poly.pdbx_seq_one_letter_code
_entity_poly.pdbx_strand_id
1 'polypeptide(L)'
;MKKEDIRTTTLQEALRNKGEDLTDWEALAREEATGIEPESDPEEGIIDWSSVQVIMPRPKQSLSVRLDADVIDFFKAQGKGYQTRMNAVLRSYMLAHKEDSAHT
;
A
#
# COMPACT_ATOMS: atom_id res chain seq x y z
N MET A 1 23.84 -14.64 -8.94
CA MET A 1 23.44 -14.50 -7.51
C MET A 1 23.06 -13.04 -7.24
N LYS A 2 21.80 -12.77 -6.92
CA LYS A 2 21.37 -11.72 -5.98
C LYS A 2 19.87 -11.90 -5.74
N LYS A 3 19.55 -12.32 -4.51
CA LYS A 3 18.19 -12.50 -4.00
C LYS A 3 17.68 -11.12 -3.56
N GLU A 4 16.49 -10.73 -4.00
CA GLU A 4 15.85 -9.52 -3.48
C GLU A 4 15.32 -9.84 -2.07
N ASP A 5 15.97 -9.24 -1.08
CA ASP A 5 15.69 -9.36 0.34
C ASP A 5 14.56 -8.37 0.69
N ILE A 6 13.30 -8.80 0.57
CA ILE A 6 12.15 -8.00 1.02
C ILE A 6 12.05 -8.17 2.53
N ARG A 7 12.65 -7.26 3.29
CA ARG A 7 12.53 -7.21 4.75
C ARG A 7 11.17 -6.64 5.11
N THR A 8 10.28 -7.51 5.58
CA THR A 8 9.06 -7.07 6.25
C THR A 8 9.44 -6.70 7.67
N THR A 9 9.74 -5.43 7.90
CA THR A 9 9.97 -4.91 9.25
C THR A 9 8.65 -4.40 9.82
N THR A 10 8.40 -4.71 11.09
CA THR A 10 7.23 -4.20 11.80
C THR A 10 7.39 -2.70 12.08
N LEU A 11 6.30 -1.94 12.15
CA LEU A 11 6.33 -0.49 12.41
C LEU A 11 7.19 -0.13 13.64
N GLN A 12 7.14 -0.95 14.69
CA GLN A 12 7.95 -0.81 15.91
C GLN A 12 9.46 -0.91 15.66
N GLU A 13 9.88 -1.78 14.74
CA GLU A 13 11.29 -2.05 14.46
C GLU A 13 11.90 -1.00 13.51
N ALA A 14 11.08 -0.38 12.66
CA ALA A 14 11.46 0.78 11.86
C ALA A 14 11.70 2.02 12.72
N LEU A 15 10.87 2.22 13.76
CA LEU A 15 11.01 3.32 14.71
C LEU A 15 12.25 3.16 15.59
N ARG A 16 12.52 1.95 16.11
CA ARG A 16 13.69 1.67 16.96
C ARG A 16 15.05 1.90 16.26
N ASN A 17 15.12 1.68 14.95
CA ASN A 17 16.35 1.88 14.18
C ASN A 17 16.63 3.35 13.82
N LYS A 18 15.65 4.24 13.98
CA LYS A 18 15.74 5.64 13.54
C LYS A 18 15.91 6.64 14.69
N GLY A 19 16.23 6.17 15.90
CA GLY A 19 16.97 6.92 16.93
C GLY A 19 16.44 8.27 17.39
N GLU A 20 15.26 8.71 16.96
CA GLU A 20 14.66 9.99 17.32
C GLU A 20 13.14 9.78 17.37
N ASP A 21 12.66 9.33 18.53
CA ASP A 21 11.25 9.49 18.87
C ASP A 21 11.02 11.00 19.02
N LEU A 22 10.37 11.61 18.02
CA LEU A 22 10.06 13.05 18.00
C LEU A 22 9.00 13.46 19.05
N THR A 23 8.57 12.50 19.86
CA THR A 23 7.56 12.69 20.89
C THR A 23 8.25 12.85 22.24
N ASP A 24 8.11 14.03 22.85
CA ASP A 24 8.47 14.25 24.24
C ASP A 24 7.43 13.55 25.14
N TRP A 25 7.68 12.29 25.46
CA TRP A 25 6.80 11.47 26.29
C TRP A 25 6.71 11.95 27.74
N GLU A 26 7.74 12.64 28.25
CA GLU A 26 7.69 13.24 29.59
C GLU A 26 6.76 14.46 29.64
N ALA A 27 6.68 15.23 28.56
CA ALA A 27 5.72 16.32 28.44
C ALA A 27 4.28 15.81 28.44
N LEU A 28 3.97 14.76 27.67
CA LEU A 28 2.64 14.13 27.63
C LEU A 28 2.23 13.56 29.00
N ALA A 29 3.14 12.90 29.72
CA ALA A 29 2.87 12.38 31.05
C ALA A 29 2.60 13.51 32.09
N ARG A 30 3.20 14.68 31.90
CA ARG A 30 2.96 15.86 32.73
C ARG A 30 1.60 16.51 32.45
N GLU A 31 1.16 16.49 31.20
CA GLU A 31 -0.14 17.00 30.75
C GLU A 31 -1.31 16.15 31.25
N GLU A 32 -1.15 14.81 31.25
CA GLU A 32 -2.09 13.86 31.88
C GLU A 32 -2.25 14.13 33.39
N ALA A 33 -1.14 14.45 34.08
CA ALA A 33 -1.17 14.77 35.52
C ALA A 33 -1.91 16.09 35.84
N THR A 34 -2.05 17.00 34.87
CA THR A 34 -2.83 18.25 35.03
C THR A 34 -4.33 18.07 34.76
N GLY A 35 -4.78 16.88 34.35
CA GLY A 35 -6.21 16.57 34.17
C GLY A 35 -6.87 17.31 33.00
N ILE A 36 -6.09 17.74 32.02
CA ILE A 36 -6.60 18.33 30.77
C ILE A 36 -7.09 17.17 29.91
N GLU A 37 -8.41 16.97 29.85
CA GLU A 37 -8.99 16.05 28.87
C GLU A 37 -8.94 16.70 27.49
N PRO A 38 -8.60 15.95 26.42
CA PRO A 38 -8.71 16.47 25.07
C PRO A 38 -10.14 16.91 24.83
N GLU A 39 -10.32 18.15 24.37
CA GLU A 39 -11.64 18.67 24.07
C GLU A 39 -12.26 17.80 22.98
N SER A 40 -13.31 17.07 23.34
CA SER A 40 -13.98 16.16 22.42
C SER A 40 -14.66 17.00 21.35
N ASP A 41 -14.08 17.04 20.15
CA ASP A 41 -14.68 17.73 19.02
C ASP A 41 -15.98 17.01 18.63
N PRO A 42 -17.15 17.65 18.76
CA PRO A 42 -18.42 17.04 18.39
C PRO A 42 -18.54 16.75 16.89
N GLU A 43 -17.64 17.27 16.04
CA GLU A 43 -17.55 16.95 14.61
C GLU A 43 -16.61 15.78 14.28
N GLU A 44 -16.00 15.12 15.27
CA GLU A 44 -15.36 13.81 15.07
C GLU A 44 -16.43 12.74 14.80
N GLY A 45 -16.98 12.81 13.60
CA GLY A 45 -17.96 11.86 13.09
C GLY A 45 -17.37 10.46 13.20
N ILE A 46 -18.12 9.59 13.87
CA ILE A 46 -17.80 8.17 13.99
C ILE A 46 -17.58 7.63 12.57
N ILE A 47 -16.32 7.40 12.22
CA ILE A 47 -15.97 6.78 10.94
C ILE A 47 -16.53 5.36 11.00
N ASP A 48 -17.59 5.09 10.24
CA ASP A 48 -18.16 3.75 10.13
C ASP A 48 -17.21 2.85 9.32
N TRP A 49 -16.37 2.11 10.04
CA TRP A 49 -15.43 1.16 9.46
C TRP A 49 -16.13 -0.10 8.89
N SER A 50 -17.45 -0.25 9.05
CA SER A 50 -18.19 -1.44 8.61
C SER A 50 -18.17 -1.65 7.09
N SER A 51 -18.03 -0.57 6.31
CA SER A 51 -18.00 -0.62 4.84
C SER A 51 -16.59 -0.77 4.25
N VAL A 52 -15.55 -0.87 5.08
CA VAL A 52 -14.17 -0.98 4.58
C VAL A 52 -13.94 -2.38 4.01
N GLN A 53 -13.85 -2.47 2.68
CA GLN A 53 -13.41 -3.69 2.02
C GLN A 53 -11.90 -3.84 2.19
N VAL A 54 -11.48 -4.78 3.04
CA VAL A 54 -10.07 -5.16 3.16
C VAL A 54 -9.67 -5.93 1.90
N ILE A 55 -9.05 -5.22 0.94
CA ILE A 55 -8.54 -5.83 -0.28
C ILE A 55 -7.17 -6.45 0.05
N MET A 56 -7.16 -7.74 0.39
CA MET A 56 -5.91 -8.48 0.55
C MET A 56 -5.18 -8.54 -0.80
N PRO A 57 -3.98 -7.91 -0.95
CA PRO A 57 -3.28 -7.95 -2.22
C PRO A 57 -2.85 -9.38 -2.50
N ARG A 58 -3.40 -9.98 -3.57
CA ARG A 58 -2.95 -11.29 -4.01
C ARG A 58 -1.47 -11.22 -4.37
N PRO A 59 -0.63 -12.16 -3.89
CA PRO A 59 0.77 -12.18 -4.25
C PRO A 59 0.90 -12.29 -5.76
N LYS A 60 1.67 -11.40 -6.37
CA LYS A 60 1.98 -11.47 -7.80
C LYS A 60 2.88 -12.67 -8.02
N GLN A 61 2.60 -13.47 -9.04
CA GLN A 61 3.49 -14.54 -9.45
C GLN A 61 4.67 -13.93 -10.23
N SER A 62 5.90 -14.22 -9.81
CA SER A 62 7.08 -13.84 -10.57
C SER A 62 7.26 -14.79 -11.74
N LEU A 63 7.24 -14.23 -12.94
CA LEU A 63 7.20 -14.93 -14.21
C LEU A 63 8.16 -14.21 -15.14
N SER A 64 9.01 -14.96 -15.84
CA SER A 64 9.87 -14.41 -16.89
C SER A 64 9.17 -14.54 -18.23
N VAL A 65 8.72 -13.42 -18.79
CA VAL A 65 8.09 -13.33 -20.12
C VAL A 65 8.93 -12.44 -21.01
N ARG A 66 8.99 -12.77 -22.30
CA ARG A 66 9.54 -11.89 -23.33
C ARG A 66 8.41 -11.07 -23.92
N LEU A 67 8.59 -9.76 -23.91
CA LEU A 67 7.72 -8.78 -24.56
C LEU A 67 8.57 -8.01 -25.57
N ASP A 68 7.91 -7.45 -26.58
CA ASP A 68 8.58 -6.60 -27.55
C ASP A 68 9.18 -5.35 -26.90
N ALA A 69 10.30 -4.87 -27.45
CA ALA A 69 11.08 -3.80 -26.85
C ALA A 69 10.30 -2.47 -26.80
N ASP A 70 9.55 -2.18 -27.86
CA ASP A 70 8.70 -0.99 -27.99
C ASP A 70 7.60 -0.95 -26.91
N VAL A 71 6.97 -2.08 -26.60
CA VAL A 71 5.98 -2.19 -25.53
C VAL A 71 6.62 -1.89 -24.18
N ILE A 72 7.81 -2.45 -23.91
CA ILE A 72 8.53 -2.21 -22.66
C ILE A 72 8.89 -0.72 -22.54
N ASP A 73 9.40 -0.13 -23.61
CA ASP A 73 9.84 1.27 -23.63
C ASP A 73 8.66 2.24 -23.48
N PHE A 74 7.52 1.95 -24.10
CA PHE A 74 6.28 2.70 -23.92
C PHE A 74 5.84 2.77 -22.44
N PHE A 75 5.86 1.63 -21.73
CA PHE A 75 5.49 1.61 -20.32
C PHE A 75 6.55 2.27 -19.43
N LYS A 76 7.85 2.05 -19.72
CA LYS A 76 8.95 2.68 -18.98
C LYS A 76 8.93 4.20 -19.09
N ALA A 77 8.56 4.77 -20.24
CA ALA A 77 8.45 6.21 -20.44
C ALA A 77 7.46 6.88 -19.48
N GLN A 78 6.52 6.14 -18.91
CA GLN A 78 5.55 6.62 -17.92
C GLN A 78 6.12 6.69 -16.49
N GLY A 79 7.39 6.31 -16.29
CA GLY A 79 8.10 6.44 -15.01
C GLY A 79 7.86 5.30 -14.02
N LYS A 80 8.03 5.61 -12.72
CA LYS A 80 7.93 4.62 -11.63
C LYS A 80 6.57 3.92 -11.65
N GLY A 81 6.58 2.61 -11.42
CA GLY A 81 5.36 1.79 -11.40
C GLY A 81 4.90 1.28 -12.76
N TYR A 82 5.73 1.38 -13.81
CA TYR A 82 5.37 0.90 -15.15
C TYR A 82 4.89 -0.55 -15.18
N GLN A 83 5.50 -1.45 -14.38
CA GLN A 83 5.07 -2.85 -14.28
C GLN A 83 3.66 -3.00 -13.72
N THR A 84 3.28 -2.15 -12.75
CA THR A 84 1.92 -2.14 -12.18
C THR A 84 0.90 -1.67 -13.21
N ARG A 85 1.24 -0.63 -14.00
CA ARG A 85 0.39 -0.15 -15.11
C ARG A 85 0.24 -1.20 -16.21
N MET A 86 1.35 -1.81 -16.63
CA MET A 86 1.35 -2.91 -17.61
C MET A 86 0.47 -4.07 -17.15
N ASN A 87 0.58 -4.48 -15.88
CA ASN A 87 -0.27 -5.53 -15.31
C ASN A 87 -1.76 -5.13 -15.24
N ALA A 88 -2.07 -3.85 -15.01
CA ALA A 88 -3.46 -3.37 -15.01
C ALA A 88 -4.09 -3.49 -16.41
N VAL A 89 -3.34 -3.16 -17.47
CA VAL A 89 -3.79 -3.31 -18.87
C VAL A 89 -4.00 -4.79 -19.23
N LEU A 90 -3.06 -5.66 -18.86
CA LEU A 90 -3.22 -7.10 -19.08
C LEU A 90 -4.46 -7.66 -18.35
N ARG A 91 -4.72 -7.17 -17.13
CA ARG A 91 -5.92 -7.55 -16.37
C ARG A 91 -7.20 -7.05 -17.03
N SER A 92 -7.25 -5.81 -17.52
CA SER A 92 -8.46 -5.29 -18.17
C SER A 92 -8.76 -6.08 -19.45
N TYR A 93 -7.73 -6.41 -20.23
CA TYR A 93 -7.89 -7.28 -21.41
C TYR A 93 -8.44 -8.66 -21.03
N MET A 94 -7.85 -9.30 -20.01
CA MET A 94 -8.31 -10.60 -19.50
C MET A 94 -9.78 -10.56 -19.05
N LEU A 95 -10.19 -9.51 -18.32
CA LEU A 95 -11.56 -9.39 -17.82
C LEU A 95 -12.56 -9.23 -18.97
N ALA A 96 -12.27 -8.35 -19.95
CA ALA A 96 -13.12 -8.16 -21.11
C ALA A 96 -13.38 -9.48 -21.87
N HIS A 97 -12.34 -10.28 -22.11
CA HIS A 97 -12.47 -11.54 -22.84
C HIS A 97 -13.11 -12.67 -22.02
N LYS A 98 -13.07 -12.56 -20.69
CA LYS A 98 -13.70 -13.53 -19.79
C LYS A 98 -15.21 -13.34 -19.72
N GLU A 99 -15.71 -12.12 -19.87
CA GLU A 99 -17.15 -11.82 -19.91
C GLU A 99 -17.79 -12.31 -21.21
N ASP A 100 -17.09 -12.21 -22.34
CA ASP A 100 -17.54 -12.71 -23.64
C ASP A 100 -17.71 -14.24 -23.66
N SER A 101 -16.82 -14.97 -22.99
CA SER A 101 -16.84 -16.43 -22.94
C SER A 101 -17.81 -17.01 -21.88
N ALA A 102 -18.43 -16.16 -21.05
CA ALA A 102 -19.48 -16.56 -20.13
C ALA A 102 -20.90 -16.41 -20.72
N HIS A 103 -21.03 -15.82 -21.92
CA HIS A 103 -22.31 -15.58 -22.61
C HIS A 103 -22.53 -16.45 -23.86
N THR A 104 -21.72 -17.49 -24.07
CA THR A 104 -21.94 -18.53 -25.10
C THR A 104 -22.26 -19.85 -24.42
#